data_AF-A0A7S2NLT0-F1
#
_entry.id   AF-A0A7S2NLT0-F1
#
_cell.length_a   1.000
_cell.length_b   1.000
_cell.length_c   1.000
_cell.angle_alpha   90.00
_cell.angle_beta   90.00
_cell.angle_gamma   90.00
#
_symmetry.space_group_name_H-M   'P 1'
#
loop_
_entity.id
_entity.type
_entity.pdbx_description
1 polymer ?
#
loop_
_entity_poly.entity_id
_entity_poly.type
_entity_poly.pdbx_seq_one_letter_code
_entity_poly.pdbx_strand_id
1 'polypeptide(L)'
;YRRGELCMDWRSVALQYCRTWLAVDLLVVLCDWVSLAVGLGLGDGKIARVTKIGRVIRIVGITRMVHAIRVAEEVAGMWLSAAAQLACKLVLISLGVMWAAHFLSCVWFFIGKFSELSDTGASWFDGAAIDVQGEPLRLLDAGVFYQYAVCFHWAMSQISLGAIDTMP
;
A
#
# COMPACT_ATOMS: atom_id res chain seq x y z
N TYR A 1 20.66 -9.60 -17.83
CA TYR A 1 22.13 -9.57 -18.00
C TYR A 1 22.76 -10.88 -17.56
N ARG A 2 23.59 -11.49 -18.40
CA ARG A 2 24.43 -12.64 -18.02
C ARG A 2 25.88 -12.21 -18.27
N ARG A 3 26.69 -12.07 -17.21
CA ARG A 3 28.08 -11.55 -17.29
C ARG A 3 28.23 -10.16 -17.97
N GLY A 4 27.35 -9.21 -17.65
CA GLY A 4 27.46 -7.84 -18.19
C GLY A 4 26.96 -7.64 -19.62
N GLU A 5 26.63 -8.71 -20.35
CA GLU A 5 26.02 -8.63 -21.68
C GLU A 5 24.49 -8.82 -21.63
N LEU A 6 23.79 -8.05 -22.45
CA LEU A 6 22.35 -8.13 -22.64
C LEU A 6 22.03 -9.30 -23.58
N CYS A 7 21.66 -10.45 -23.03
CA CYS A 7 21.19 -11.59 -23.83
C CYS A 7 19.72 -11.38 -24.26
N MET A 8 19.47 -11.25 -25.56
CA MET A 8 18.12 -11.11 -26.17
C MET A 8 17.44 -12.44 -26.49
N ASP A 9 17.91 -13.55 -25.93
CA ASP A 9 17.30 -14.87 -26.14
C ASP A 9 15.92 -14.95 -25.47
N TRP A 10 14.87 -14.88 -26.28
CA TRP A 10 13.47 -14.86 -25.83
C TRP A 10 13.12 -16.03 -24.91
N ARG A 11 13.68 -17.23 -25.15
CA ARG A 11 13.45 -18.42 -24.31
C ARG A 11 14.04 -18.27 -22.91
N SER A 12 15.25 -17.74 -22.82
CA SER A 12 15.94 -17.53 -21.54
C SER A 12 15.26 -16.43 -20.72
N VAL A 13 14.84 -15.35 -21.38
CA VAL A 13 14.10 -14.24 -20.73
C VAL A 13 12.74 -14.72 -20.23
N ALA A 14 12.00 -15.47 -21.06
CA ALA A 14 10.70 -16.02 -20.68
C ALA A 14 10.80 -16.95 -19.47
N LEU A 15 11.76 -17.89 -19.45
CA LEU A 15 11.96 -18.80 -18.31
C LEU A 15 12.33 -18.07 -17.02
N GLN A 16 13.20 -17.06 -17.11
CA GLN A 16 13.59 -16.24 -15.97
C GLN A 16 12.38 -15.46 -15.42
N TYR A 17 11.57 -14.85 -16.30
CA TYR A 17 10.36 -14.12 -15.92
C TYR A 17 9.30 -15.05 -15.31
N CYS A 18 9.07 -16.23 -15.91
CA CYS A 18 8.17 -17.26 -15.39
C CYS A 18 8.53 -17.70 -13.96
N ARG A 19 9.83 -17.78 -13.64
CA ARG A 19 10.31 -18.24 -12.33
C ARG A 19 10.33 -17.15 -11.25
N THR A 20 10.38 -15.88 -11.64
CA THR A 20 10.61 -14.78 -10.70
C THR A 20 9.37 -13.91 -10.48
N TRP A 21 8.71 -13.48 -11.55
CA TRP A 21 7.66 -12.44 -11.47
C TRP A 21 6.30 -12.89 -11.97
N LEU A 22 6.23 -13.89 -12.87
CA LEU A 22 4.96 -14.35 -13.43
C LEU A 22 3.98 -14.81 -12.36
N ALA A 23 4.43 -15.53 -11.32
CA ALA A 23 3.53 -16.00 -10.26
C ALA A 23 2.86 -14.83 -9.52
N VAL A 24 3.59 -13.74 -9.28
CA VAL A 24 3.09 -12.53 -8.63
C VAL A 24 2.15 -11.78 -9.56
N ASP A 25 2.56 -11.52 -10.81
CA ASP A 25 1.73 -10.82 -11.79
C ASP A 25 0.43 -11.58 -12.11
N LEU A 26 0.50 -12.90 -12.25
CA LEU A 26 -0.66 -13.76 -12.44
C LEU A 26 -1.60 -13.71 -11.23
N LEU A 27 -1.06 -13.76 -10.01
CA LEU A 27 -1.86 -13.57 -8.78
C LEU A 27 -2.58 -12.23 -8.80
N VAL A 28 -1.90 -11.14 -9.16
CA VAL A 28 -2.52 -9.80 -9.22
C VAL A 28 -3.66 -9.77 -10.23
N VAL A 29 -3.43 -10.30 -11.43
CA VAL A 29 -4.43 -10.32 -12.51
C VAL A 29 -5.62 -11.19 -12.11
N LEU A 30 -5.39 -12.39 -11.60
CA LEU A 30 -6.46 -13.29 -11.12
C LEU A 30 -7.26 -12.65 -9.98
N CYS A 31 -6.58 -11.98 -9.06
CA CYS A 31 -7.20 -11.18 -8.02
C CYS A 31 -8.14 -10.11 -8.61
N ASP A 32 -7.69 -9.30 -9.56
CA ASP A 32 -8.52 -8.29 -10.22
C ASP A 32 -9.76 -8.90 -10.92
N TRP A 33 -9.57 -10.00 -11.67
CA TRP A 33 -10.69 -10.70 -12.32
C TRP A 33 -11.68 -11.28 -11.31
N VAL A 34 -11.20 -11.81 -10.19
CA VAL A 34 -12.05 -12.29 -9.10
C VAL A 34 -12.81 -11.12 -8.47
N SER A 35 -12.16 -9.98 -8.19
CA SER A 35 -12.85 -8.78 -7.68
C SER A 35 -13.94 -8.30 -8.64
N LEU A 36 -13.64 -8.26 -9.94
CA LEU A 36 -14.59 -7.83 -10.98
C LEU A 36 -15.77 -8.80 -11.10
N ALA A 37 -15.51 -10.10 -11.19
CA ALA A 37 -16.53 -11.14 -11.29
C ALA A 37 -17.44 -11.16 -10.05
N VAL A 38 -16.85 -10.95 -8.88
CA VAL A 38 -17.56 -10.87 -7.60
C VAL A 38 -18.42 -9.60 -7.51
N GLY A 39 -17.93 -8.47 -8.00
CA GLY A 39 -18.68 -7.20 -8.07
C GLY A 39 -19.85 -7.24 -9.06
N LEU A 40 -19.74 -8.02 -10.14
CA LEU A 40 -20.80 -8.20 -11.13
C LEU A 40 -21.83 -9.29 -10.76
N GLY A 41 -21.48 -10.22 -9.86
CA GLY A 41 -22.23 -11.46 -9.67
C GLY A 41 -22.97 -11.65 -8.33
N LEU A 42 -22.78 -10.79 -7.32
CA LEU A 42 -23.31 -11.04 -5.97
C LEU A 42 -24.31 -9.98 -5.49
N GLY A 43 -25.58 -10.41 -5.37
CA GLY A 43 -26.62 -9.68 -4.63
C GLY A 43 -26.37 -9.62 -3.11
N ASP A 44 -27.11 -8.71 -2.49
CA ASP A 44 -26.92 -8.05 -1.18
C ASP A 44 -26.32 -8.86 -0.01
N GLY A 45 -26.55 -10.18 0.08
CA GLY A 45 -26.19 -10.97 1.26
C GLY A 45 -24.73 -11.44 1.37
N LYS A 46 -23.95 -11.48 0.29
CA LYS A 46 -22.54 -11.97 0.30
C LYS A 46 -21.47 -10.87 0.32
N ILE A 47 -21.89 -9.61 0.29
CA ILE A 47 -21.04 -8.42 0.13
C ILE A 47 -20.03 -8.27 1.28
N ALA A 48 -20.36 -8.71 2.51
CA ALA A 48 -19.48 -8.61 3.67
C ALA A 48 -18.23 -9.53 3.61
N ARG A 49 -18.32 -10.71 2.97
CA ARG A 49 -17.15 -11.60 2.75
C ARG A 49 -16.32 -11.17 1.54
N VAL A 50 -16.99 -10.60 0.55
CA VAL A 50 -16.45 -10.11 -0.71
C VAL A 50 -15.60 -8.87 -0.55
N THR A 51 -16.05 -7.94 0.28
CA THR A 51 -15.27 -6.74 0.62
C THR A 51 -13.93 -7.09 1.28
N LYS A 52 -13.82 -8.23 1.98
CA LYS A 52 -12.54 -8.72 2.54
C LYS A 52 -11.55 -9.12 1.44
N ILE A 53 -12.03 -9.75 0.36
CA ILE A 53 -11.19 -10.21 -0.76
C ILE A 53 -10.69 -9.03 -1.60
N GLY A 54 -11.57 -8.08 -1.95
CA GLY A 54 -11.18 -6.85 -2.68
C GLY A 54 -10.06 -6.04 -2.00
N ARG A 55 -9.91 -6.18 -0.68
CA ARG A 55 -8.86 -5.49 0.10
C ARG A 55 -7.51 -6.16 -0.02
N VAL A 56 -7.44 -7.50 0.06
CA VAL A 56 -6.21 -8.26 -0.18
C VAL A 56 -5.68 -8.00 -1.60
N ILE A 57 -6.59 -7.84 -2.56
CA ILE A 57 -6.28 -7.56 -3.96
C ILE A 57 -5.63 -6.19 -4.13
N ARG A 58 -6.09 -5.17 -3.39
CA ARG A 58 -5.41 -3.86 -3.35
C ARG A 58 -3.98 -3.99 -2.83
N ILE A 59 -3.72 -4.83 -1.81
CA ILE A 59 -2.39 -5.11 -1.27
C ILE A 59 -1.49 -5.83 -2.28
N VAL A 60 -2.07 -6.54 -3.25
CA VAL A 60 -1.32 -7.23 -4.30
C VAL A 60 -0.99 -6.27 -5.46
N GLY A 61 -1.89 -5.34 -5.82
CA GLY A 61 -1.61 -4.30 -6.83
C GLY A 61 -0.42 -3.38 -6.48
N ILE A 62 -0.08 -3.30 -5.21
CA ILE A 62 1.09 -2.62 -4.63
C ILE A 62 2.43 -3.18 -5.14
N THR A 63 2.53 -4.49 -5.36
CA THR A 63 3.80 -5.10 -5.78
C THR A 63 4.21 -4.59 -7.18
N ARG A 64 3.24 -4.15 -7.99
CA ARG A 64 3.47 -3.49 -9.27
C ARG A 64 4.23 -2.18 -9.13
N MET A 65 4.01 -1.40 -8.06
CA MET A 65 4.74 -0.15 -7.80
C MET A 65 6.21 -0.41 -7.49
N VAL A 66 6.51 -1.45 -6.72
CA VAL A 66 7.90 -1.86 -6.43
C VAL A 66 8.63 -2.24 -7.72
N HIS A 67 7.94 -2.94 -8.63
CA HIS A 67 8.50 -3.28 -9.94
C HIS A 67 8.73 -2.02 -10.80
N ALA A 68 7.77 -1.09 -10.82
CA ALA A 68 7.90 0.18 -11.53
C ALA A 68 9.08 1.02 -11.04
N ILE A 69 9.34 1.06 -9.73
CA ILE A 69 10.50 1.75 -9.14
C ILE A 69 11.81 1.12 -9.64
N ARG A 70 11.91 -0.22 -9.65
CA ARG A 70 13.11 -0.91 -10.16
C ARG A 70 13.37 -0.64 -11.64
N VAL A 71 12.32 -0.69 -12.46
CA VAL A 71 12.42 -0.37 -13.88
C VAL A 71 12.80 1.09 -14.08
N ALA A 72 12.25 2.01 -13.29
CA ALA A 72 12.63 3.42 -13.32
C ALA A 72 14.10 3.63 -12.95
N GLU A 73 14.64 2.90 -11.97
CA GLU A 73 16.07 2.93 -11.62
C GLU A 73 16.96 2.41 -12.76
N GLU A 74 16.58 1.31 -13.40
CA GLU A 74 17.32 0.74 -14.54
C GLU A 74 17.33 1.69 -15.75
N VAL A 75 16.18 2.29 -16.08
CA VAL A 75 16.06 3.28 -17.14
C VAL A 75 16.85 4.55 -16.79
N ALA A 76 16.76 5.03 -15.55
CA ALA A 76 17.52 6.20 -15.10
C ALA A 76 19.04 5.96 -15.19
N GLY A 77 19.50 4.74 -14.90
CA GLY A 77 20.90 4.35 -15.03
C GLY A 77 21.46 4.39 -16.45
N MET A 78 20.60 4.30 -17.48
CA MET A 78 21.01 4.32 -18.88
C MET A 78 21.17 5.74 -19.46
N TRP A 79 20.39 6.71 -18.98
CA TRP A 79 20.27 8.03 -19.63
C TRP A 79 20.81 9.20 -18.79
N LEU A 80 20.98 9.04 -17.47
CA LEU A 80 21.37 10.14 -16.60
C LEU A 80 22.88 10.16 -16.27
N SER A 81 23.41 11.37 -16.07
CA SER A 81 24.76 11.60 -15.52
C SER A 81 24.87 11.10 -14.08
N ALA A 82 26.08 10.79 -13.60
CA ALA A 82 26.30 10.21 -12.27
C ALA A 82 25.66 11.05 -11.12
N ALA A 83 25.72 12.38 -11.21
CA ALA A 83 25.09 13.27 -10.24
C ALA A 83 23.55 13.18 -10.28
N ALA A 84 22.96 13.12 -11.48
CA ALA A 84 21.53 13.04 -11.64
C ALA A 84 20.97 11.65 -11.30
N GLN A 85 21.75 10.58 -11.49
CA GLN A 85 21.43 9.24 -11.00
C GLN A 85 21.33 9.19 -9.47
N LEU A 86 22.25 9.85 -8.76
CA LEU A 86 22.21 9.93 -7.30
C LEU A 86 20.96 10.68 -6.84
N ALA A 87 20.66 11.84 -7.43
CA ALA A 87 19.45 12.60 -7.13
C ALA A 87 18.17 11.78 -7.39
N CYS A 88 18.10 11.07 -8.53
CA CYS A 88 16.97 10.22 -8.88
C CYS A 88 16.77 9.09 -7.86
N LYS A 89 17.84 8.41 -7.44
CA LYS A 89 17.79 7.38 -6.40
C LYS A 89 17.26 7.93 -5.07
N LEU A 90 17.73 9.11 -4.65
CA LEU A 90 17.22 9.75 -3.43
C LEU A 90 15.72 10.05 -3.51
N VAL A 91 15.26 10.56 -4.64
CA VAL A 91 13.83 10.82 -4.89
C VAL A 91 13.02 9.51 -4.86
N LEU A 92 13.48 8.46 -5.54
CA LEU A 92 12.79 7.18 -5.57
C LEU A 92 12.71 6.51 -4.19
N ILE A 93 13.78 6.58 -3.40
CA ILE A 93 13.80 6.11 -2.01
C ILE A 93 12.78 6.91 -1.18
N SER A 94 12.77 8.24 -1.33
CA SER A 94 11.86 9.12 -0.59
C SER A 94 10.39 8.83 -0.93
N LEU A 95 10.08 8.65 -2.21
CA LEU A 95 8.76 8.22 -2.67
C LEU A 95 8.40 6.84 -2.12
N GLY A 96 9.35 5.90 -2.09
CA GLY A 96 9.17 4.59 -1.49
C GLY A 96 8.80 4.65 0.00
N VAL A 97 9.43 5.54 0.76
CA VAL A 97 9.11 5.79 2.18
C VAL A 97 7.72 6.40 2.35
N MET A 98 7.37 7.44 1.58
CA MET A 98 6.04 8.04 1.62
C MET A 98 4.95 7.02 1.26
N TRP A 99 5.25 6.15 0.32
CA TRP A 99 4.35 5.11 -0.15
C TRP A 99 4.14 4.01 0.91
N ALA A 100 5.21 3.61 1.62
CA ALA A 100 5.11 2.74 2.78
C ALA A 100 4.29 3.37 3.93
N ALA A 101 4.44 4.67 4.16
CA ALA A 101 3.66 5.42 5.15
C ALA A 101 2.16 5.46 4.80
N HIS A 102 1.81 5.66 3.52
CA HIS A 102 0.43 5.57 3.03
C HIS A 102 -0.15 4.17 3.25
N PHE A 103 0.63 3.12 2.97
CA PHE A 103 0.17 1.76 3.20
C PHE A 103 -0.12 1.49 4.67
N LEU A 104 0.84 1.83 5.53
CA LEU A 104 0.71 1.66 6.97
C LEU A 104 -0.46 2.47 7.53
N SER A 105 -0.69 3.69 7.04
CA SER A 105 -1.83 4.53 7.45
C SER A 105 -3.17 3.96 7.00
N CYS A 106 -3.29 3.46 5.77
CA CYS A 106 -4.50 2.81 5.28
C CYS A 106 -4.80 1.51 6.05
N VAL A 107 -3.78 0.70 6.35
CA VAL A 107 -3.92 -0.51 7.16
C VAL A 107 -4.34 -0.15 8.59
N TRP A 108 -3.75 0.89 9.18
CA TRP A 108 -4.07 1.34 10.53
C TRP A 108 -5.51 1.88 10.67
N PHE A 109 -5.91 2.74 9.73
CA PHE A 109 -7.29 3.22 9.61
C PHE A 109 -8.28 2.05 9.46
N PHE A 110 -7.89 1.07 8.64
CA PHE A 110 -8.69 -0.12 8.43
C PHE A 110 -8.84 -0.93 9.72
N ILE A 111 -7.75 -1.23 10.43
CA ILE A 111 -7.80 -1.95 11.71
C ILE A 111 -8.75 -1.26 12.70
N GLY A 112 -8.72 0.08 12.78
CA GLY A 112 -9.64 0.84 13.62
C GLY A 112 -11.11 0.63 13.24
N LYS A 113 -11.41 0.58 11.93
CA LYS A 113 -12.79 0.43 11.43
C LYS A 113 -13.37 -0.97 11.67
N PHE A 114 -12.52 -1.97 11.94
CA PHE A 114 -12.92 -3.35 12.21
C PHE A 114 -12.91 -3.66 13.71
N SER A 115 -13.29 -2.70 14.54
CA SER A 115 -13.41 -2.82 16.00
C SER A 115 -14.32 -3.96 16.46
N GLU A 116 -15.31 -4.33 15.65
CA GLU A 116 -16.21 -5.47 15.88
C GLU A 116 -15.47 -6.83 15.93
N LEU A 117 -14.23 -6.90 15.44
CA LEU A 117 -13.36 -8.09 15.56
C LEU A 117 -12.47 -8.06 16.81
N SER A 118 -12.45 -6.97 17.58
CA SER A 118 -11.66 -6.90 18.81
C SER A 118 -12.41 -7.60 19.95
N ASP A 119 -11.69 -8.38 20.76
CA ASP A 119 -12.27 -9.10 21.91
C ASP A 119 -12.92 -8.16 22.94
N THR A 120 -12.56 -6.88 22.92
CA THR A 120 -13.08 -5.84 23.81
C THR A 120 -14.18 -4.99 23.18
N GLY A 121 -14.42 -5.12 21.86
CA GLY A 121 -15.29 -4.23 21.09
C GLY A 121 -14.78 -2.78 20.96
N ALA A 122 -13.65 -2.45 21.58
CA ALA A 122 -13.04 -1.13 21.53
C ALA A 122 -12.03 -1.05 20.38
N SER A 123 -11.89 0.16 19.82
CA SER A 123 -10.87 0.51 18.83
C SER A 123 -10.05 1.71 19.26
N TRP A 124 -8.93 1.92 18.58
CA TRP A 124 -8.11 3.11 18.78
C TRP A 124 -8.87 4.41 18.41
N PHE A 125 -9.97 4.33 17.66
CA PHE A 125 -10.84 5.50 17.41
C PHE A 125 -11.57 5.99 18.66
N ASP A 126 -11.78 5.13 19.66
CA ASP A 126 -12.49 5.49 20.88
C ASP A 126 -11.62 6.33 21.83
N GLY A 127 -10.28 6.21 21.72
CA GLY A 127 -9.33 7.13 22.37
C GLY A 127 -9.18 8.43 21.61
N ALA A 128 -9.17 8.38 20.27
CA ALA A 128 -8.85 9.51 19.40
C ALA A 128 -10.00 10.55 19.21
N ALA A 129 -10.88 10.72 20.19
CA ALA A 129 -11.94 11.72 20.15
C ALA A 129 -11.36 13.13 20.32
N ILE A 130 -11.86 14.09 19.54
CA ILE A 130 -11.37 15.46 19.54
C ILE A 130 -12.45 16.35 20.13
N ASP A 131 -12.08 17.14 21.13
CA ASP A 131 -12.97 18.16 21.67
C ASP A 131 -13.07 19.34 20.68
N VAL A 132 -14.25 19.52 20.11
CA VAL A 132 -14.56 20.68 19.26
C VAL A 132 -15.65 21.48 19.97
N GLN A 133 -15.28 22.61 20.57
CA GLN A 133 -16.20 23.53 21.27
C GLN A 133 -16.91 22.94 22.51
N GLY A 134 -16.27 22.02 23.23
CA GLY A 134 -16.80 21.39 24.44
C GLY A 134 -17.59 20.10 24.17
N GLU A 135 -17.72 19.68 22.91
CA GLU A 135 -18.38 18.44 22.51
C GLU A 135 -17.36 17.44 21.96
N PRO A 136 -17.37 16.18 22.41
CA PRO A 136 -16.46 15.15 21.92
C PRO A 136 -16.88 14.72 20.50
N LEU A 137 -16.11 15.12 19.49
CA LEU A 137 -16.26 14.67 18.11
C LEU A 137 -15.46 13.38 17.90
N ARG A 138 -16.12 12.32 17.46
CA ARG A 138 -15.45 11.06 17.12
C ARG A 138 -14.64 11.26 15.84
N LEU A 139 -13.48 10.60 15.75
CA LEU A 139 -12.62 10.72 14.56
C LEU A 139 -13.34 10.31 13.26
N LEU A 140 -14.27 9.37 13.33
CA LEU A 140 -15.08 8.92 12.20
C LEU A 140 -16.05 9.98 11.65
N ASP A 141 -16.43 10.96 12.48
CA ASP A 141 -17.33 12.05 12.12
C ASP A 141 -16.56 13.26 11.55
N ALA A 142 -15.23 13.29 11.73
CA ALA A 142 -14.37 14.31 11.14
C ALA A 142 -14.23 14.14 9.62
N GLY A 143 -13.77 15.17 8.91
CA GLY A 143 -13.57 15.12 7.46
C GLY A 143 -12.56 14.04 7.02
N VAL A 144 -12.79 13.41 5.86
CA VAL A 144 -11.96 12.31 5.33
C VAL A 144 -10.48 12.68 5.23
N PHE A 145 -10.18 13.91 4.84
CA PHE A 145 -8.80 14.40 4.78
C PHE A 145 -8.14 14.40 6.16
N TYR A 146 -8.87 14.83 7.19
CA TYR A 146 -8.38 14.87 8.56
C TYR A 146 -8.12 13.44 9.08
N GLN A 147 -9.06 12.51 8.86
CA GLN A 147 -8.90 11.10 9.19
C GLN A 147 -7.63 10.51 8.55
N TYR A 148 -7.41 10.79 7.26
CA TYR A 148 -6.22 10.36 6.53
C TYR A 148 -4.94 10.98 7.09
N ALA A 149 -4.92 12.30 7.33
CA ALA A 149 -3.76 13.02 7.82
C ALA A 149 -3.30 12.52 9.19
N VAL A 150 -4.24 12.24 10.10
CA VAL A 150 -3.93 11.67 11.43
C VAL A 150 -3.29 10.29 11.29
N CYS A 151 -3.88 9.40 10.49
CA CYS A 151 -3.32 8.06 10.27
C CYS A 151 -1.96 8.11 9.57
N PHE A 152 -1.78 9.04 8.63
CA PHE A 152 -0.54 9.21 7.88
C PHE A 152 0.57 9.79 8.76
N HIS A 153 0.25 10.78 9.60
CA HIS A 153 1.17 11.33 10.59
C HIS A 153 1.63 10.24 11.58
N TRP A 154 0.70 9.41 12.07
CA TRP A 154 1.04 8.26 12.88
C TRP A 154 1.96 7.27 12.15
N ALA A 155 1.64 6.91 10.90
CA ALA A 155 2.48 5.99 10.14
C ALA A 155 3.90 6.54 9.90
N MET A 156 4.01 7.84 9.62
CA MET A 156 5.29 8.52 9.45
C MET A 156 6.12 8.51 10.75
N SER A 157 5.50 8.74 11.91
CA SER A 157 6.21 8.72 13.19
C SER A 157 6.78 7.34 13.51
N GLN A 158 6.03 6.26 13.21
CA GLN A 158 6.50 4.88 13.38
C GLN A 158 7.69 4.56 12.47
N ILE A 159 7.70 5.05 11.23
CA ILE A 159 8.80 4.83 10.29
C ILE A 159 10.06 5.58 10.72
N SER A 160 9.93 6.76 11.34
CA SER A 160 11.05 7.61 11.74
C SER A 160 11.65 7.30 13.12
N LEU A 161 11.40 6.12 13.70
CA LEU A 161 11.86 5.69 15.05
C LEU A 161 11.30 6.53 16.22
N GLY A 162 10.30 7.37 15.97
CA GLY A 162 9.58 8.08 17.03
C GLY A 162 8.39 7.25 17.46
N ALA A 163 8.55 6.40 18.47
CA ALA A 163 7.43 5.89 19.25
C ALA A 163 6.81 7.07 20.01
N ILE A 164 6.10 7.92 19.27
CA ILE A 164 5.34 9.03 19.81
C ILE A 164 3.98 8.42 20.17
N ASP A 165 3.65 8.43 21.46
CA ASP A 165 2.32 8.16 22.01
C ASP A 165 1.34 9.28 21.62
N THR A 166 1.27 9.63 20.33
CA THR A 166 0.22 10.48 19.78
C THR A 166 -0.84 9.57 19.20
N MET A 167 -1.51 8.84 20.08
CA MET A 167 -2.95 8.72 19.92
C MET A 167 -3.52 9.87 20.78
N PRO A 168 -4.31 10.80 20.22
CA PRO A 168 -5.13 11.65 21.07
C PRO A 168 -6.03 10.79 21.96
#